data_AF-A0A5K1F326-F1
#
_entry.id   AF-A0A5K1F326-F1
#
_cell.length_a   1.000
_cell.length_b   1.000
_cell.length_c   1.000
_cell.angle_alpha   90.00
_cell.angle_beta   90.00
_cell.angle_gamma   90.00
#
_symmetry.space_group_name_H-M   'P 1'
#
loop_
_entity.id
_entity.type
_entity.pdbx_description
1 polymer ?
#
loop_
_entity_poly.entity_id
_entity_poly.type
_entity_poly.pdbx_seq_one_letter_code
_entity_poly.pdbx_strand_id
1 'polypeptide(L)'
;KRKELKEMLRRRRYFTRRLKLKSADQFEVLLALIDVKVVLRVLKTARLNEEQLHWCEQKINKLRVDKDKIQRDSCPLFYPCR
;
A
#
# COMPACT_ATOMS: atom_id res chain seq x y z
N LYS A 1 0.05 -21.90 -11.24
CA LYS A 1 -1.04 -21.69 -10.26
C LYS A 1 -0.70 -22.12 -8.81
N ARG A 2 -0.66 -23.41 -8.43
CA ARG A 2 -0.47 -23.82 -7.00
C ARG A 2 0.92 -23.53 -6.43
N LYS A 3 1.99 -23.68 -7.24
CA LYS A 3 3.38 -23.36 -6.84
C LYS A 3 3.60 -21.84 -6.66
N GLU A 4 3.07 -21.02 -7.56
CA GLU A 4 3.14 -19.55 -7.47
C GLU A 4 2.43 -19.01 -6.24
N LEU A 5 1.24 -19.52 -5.90
CA LEU A 5 0.53 -19.09 -4.69
C LEU A 5 1.34 -19.44 -3.43
N LYS A 6 1.97 -20.62 -3.37
CA LYS A 6 2.86 -21.00 -2.27
C LYS A 6 4.08 -20.08 -2.17
N GLU A 7 4.68 -19.71 -3.30
CA GLU A 7 5.76 -18.72 -3.39
C GLU A 7 5.33 -17.35 -2.86
N MET A 8 4.16 -16.85 -3.29
CA MET A 8 3.60 -15.57 -2.81
C MET A 8 3.36 -15.59 -1.30
N LEU A 9 2.77 -16.67 -0.76
CA LEU A 9 2.53 -16.84 0.67
C LEU A 9 3.85 -16.94 1.47
N ARG A 10 4.89 -17.56 0.90
CA ARG A 10 6.23 -17.60 1.50
C ARG A 10 6.87 -16.21 1.55
N ARG A 11 6.80 -15.46 0.46
CA ARG A 11 7.27 -14.06 0.39
C ARG A 11 6.52 -13.16 1.38
N ARG A 12 5.19 -13.31 1.46
CA ARG A 12 4.35 -12.61 2.44
C ARG A 12 4.80 -12.90 3.88
N ARG A 13 5.00 -14.18 4.24
CA ARG A 13 5.47 -14.59 5.59
C ARG A 13 6.86 -14.05 5.93
N TYR A 14 7.78 -14.09 4.98
CA TYR A 14 9.11 -13.51 5.16
C TYR A 14 9.02 -11.99 5.39
N PHE A 15 8.22 -11.30 4.58
CA PHE A 15 8.00 -9.87 4.70
C PHE A 15 7.34 -9.50 6.04
N THR A 16 6.29 -10.20 6.47
CA THR A 16 5.66 -9.96 7.79
C THR A 16 6.59 -10.24 8.96
N ARG A 17 7.47 -11.25 8.88
CA ARG A 17 8.47 -11.50 9.92
C ARG A 17 9.52 -10.39 9.98
N ARG A 18 10.02 -9.95 8.81
CA ARG A 18 11.01 -8.86 8.73
C ARG A 18 10.42 -7.52 9.18
N LEU A 19 9.13 -7.35 8.90
CA LEU A 19 8.34 -6.27 9.40
C LEU A 19 8.30 -6.29 10.93
N LYS A 20 7.89 -7.39 11.59
CA LYS A 20 7.83 -7.52 13.07
C LYS A 20 9.11 -7.14 13.83
N LEU A 21 10.26 -7.10 13.16
CA LEU A 21 11.56 -6.71 13.74
C LEU A 21 11.81 -5.20 13.68
N LYS A 22 10.93 -4.41 13.07
CA LYS A 22 11.04 -2.95 12.92
C LYS A 22 10.22 -2.21 13.97
N SER A 23 10.62 -0.99 14.31
CA SER A 23 9.82 -0.11 15.18
C SER A 23 8.52 0.31 14.48
N ALA A 24 7.47 0.62 15.25
CA ALA A 24 6.18 1.06 14.72
C ALA A 24 6.32 2.21 13.71
N ASP A 25 7.21 3.17 13.96
CA ASP A 25 7.47 4.28 13.03
C ASP A 25 8.03 3.81 11.67
N GLN A 26 8.95 2.83 11.67
CA GLN A 26 9.48 2.27 10.42
C GLN A 26 8.44 1.46 9.64
N PHE A 27 7.45 0.90 10.34
CA PHE A 27 6.31 0.25 9.71
C PHE A 27 5.40 1.25 9.01
N GLU A 28 5.06 2.36 9.67
CA GLU A 28 4.21 3.40 9.09
C GLU A 28 4.82 3.99 7.82
N VAL A 29 6.14 4.24 7.84
CA VAL A 29 6.88 4.68 6.65
C VAL A 29 6.81 3.63 5.53
N LEU A 30 7.01 2.35 5.84
CA LEU A 30 6.95 1.29 4.82
C LEU A 30 5.54 1.16 4.23
N LEU A 31 4.52 1.21 5.08
CA LEU A 31 3.12 1.15 4.70
C LEU A 31 2.77 2.36 3.82
N ALA A 32 3.21 3.57 4.17
CA ALA A 32 3.03 4.75 3.33
C ALA A 32 3.69 4.59 1.94
N LEU A 33 4.92 4.06 1.88
CA LEU A 33 5.58 3.76 0.61
C LEU A 33 4.82 2.72 -0.22
N ILE A 34 4.18 1.74 0.42
CA ILE A 34 3.32 0.77 -0.27
C ILE A 34 2.10 1.49 -0.87
N ASP A 35 1.42 2.35 -0.12
CA ASP A 35 0.26 3.09 -0.62
C ASP A 35 0.61 3.91 -1.86
N VAL A 36 1.73 4.67 -1.83
CA VAL A 36 2.23 5.43 -2.98
C VAL A 36 2.50 4.52 -4.17
N LYS A 37 3.17 3.36 -3.96
CA LYS A 37 3.46 2.42 -5.05
C LYS A 37 2.20 1.82 -5.66
N VAL A 38 1.20 1.51 -4.84
CA VAL A 38 -0.07 0.98 -5.32
C VAL A 38 -0.79 2.04 -6.16
N VAL A 39 -0.86 3.29 -5.69
CA VAL A 39 -1.46 4.39 -6.46
C VAL A 39 -0.74 4.59 -7.80
N LEU A 40 0.59 4.64 -7.81
CA LEU A 40 1.37 4.72 -9.06
C LEU A 40 1.09 3.56 -10.01
N ARG A 41 0.83 2.36 -9.49
CA ARG A 41 0.48 1.20 -10.31
C ARG A 41 -0.91 1.34 -10.91
N VAL A 42 -1.89 1.78 -10.12
CA VAL A 42 -3.27 2.01 -10.57
C VAL A 42 -3.29 3.07 -11.67
N LEU A 43 -2.64 4.21 -11.45
CA LEU A 43 -2.54 5.31 -12.42
C LEU A 43 -1.87 4.92 -13.75
N LYS A 44 -1.04 3.87 -13.76
CA LYS A 44 -0.38 3.33 -14.96
C LYS A 44 -1.21 2.25 -15.69
N THR A 45 -2.44 1.98 -15.24
CA THR A 45 -3.32 1.01 -15.90
C THR A 45 -3.95 1.65 -17.14
N ALA A 46 -4.02 0.91 -18.26
CA ALA A 46 -4.47 1.44 -19.55
C ALA A 46 -5.93 1.92 -19.59
N ARG A 47 -6.76 1.48 -18.63
CA ARG A 47 -8.16 1.86 -18.47
C ARG A 47 -8.42 2.18 -17.01
N LEU A 48 -8.30 3.45 -16.66
CA LEU A 48 -8.64 3.98 -15.34
C LEU A 48 -10.07 4.54 -15.38
N ASN A 49 -10.91 4.16 -14.43
CA ASN A 49 -12.24 4.76 -14.27
C ASN A 49 -12.25 5.83 -13.16
N GLU A 50 -13.35 6.58 -13.08
CA GLU A 50 -13.50 7.68 -12.11
C GLU A 50 -13.46 7.20 -10.65
N GLU A 51 -14.10 6.06 -10.34
CA GLU A 51 -14.05 5.46 -9.00
C GLU A 51 -12.60 5.12 -8.59
N GLN A 52 -11.80 4.57 -9.49
CA GLN A 52 -10.39 4.24 -9.27
C GLN A 52 -9.51 5.48 -9.15
N LEU A 53 -9.80 6.53 -9.91
CA LEU A 53 -9.10 7.81 -9.80
C LEU A 53 -9.40 8.48 -8.45
N HIS A 54 -10.67 8.51 -8.04
CA HIS A 54 -11.06 9.03 -6.73
C HIS A 54 -10.46 8.21 -5.58
N TRP A 55 -10.39 6.88 -5.73
CA TRP A 55 -9.69 6.03 -4.79
C TRP A 55 -8.20 6.39 -4.67
N CYS A 56 -7.52 6.68 -5.78
CA CYS A 56 -6.12 7.11 -5.76
C CYS A 56 -5.93 8.42 -4.99
N GLU A 57 -6.81 9.40 -5.23
CA GLU A 57 -6.82 10.68 -4.53
C GLU A 57 -7.02 10.49 -3.02
N GLN A 58 -8.06 9.76 -2.62
CA GLN A 58 -8.32 9.45 -1.21
C GLN A 58 -7.13 8.71 -0.56
N LYS A 59 -6.47 7.80 -1.28
CA LYS A 59 -5.33 7.03 -0.78
C LYS A 59 -4.11 7.90 -0.53
N ILE A 60 -3.80 8.85 -1.42
CA ILE A 60 -2.69 9.80 -1.22
C ILE A 60 -3.01 10.80 -0.12
N ASN A 61 -4.24 11.32 -0.06
CA ASN A 61 -4.64 12.34 0.94
C ASN A 61 -4.60 11.83 2.39
N LYS A 62 -4.57 10.51 2.59
CA LYS A 62 -4.37 9.87 3.89
C LYS A 62 -2.91 9.85 4.36
N LEU A 63 -1.97 10.23 3.50
CA LEU A 63 -0.56 10.38 3.83
C LEU A 63 -0.30 11.86 4.14
N ARG A 64 0.14 12.15 5.36
CA ARG A 64 0.60 13.48 5.76
C ARG A 64 2.10 13.44 5.98
N VAL A 65 2.81 14.42 5.44
CA VAL A 65 4.24 14.61 5.67
C VAL A 65 4.39 15.85 6.55
N ASP A 66 4.86 15.68 7.77
CA ASP A 66 5.17 16.79 8.68
C ASP A 66 6.64 16.74 9.08
N LYS A 67 7.37 17.79 8.71
CA LYS A 67 8.79 18.10 8.97
C LYS A 67 9.81 17.00 8.62
N ASP A 68 9.65 15.77 9.11
CA ASP A 68 10.44 14.57 8.77
C ASP A 68 9.69 13.25 9.02
N LYS A 69 8.40 13.30 9.38
CA LYS A 69 7.60 12.13 9.74
C LYS A 69 6.45 11.97 8.76
N ILE A 70 6.23 10.71 8.36
CA ILE A 70 5.03 10.33 7.62
C ILE A 70 3.99 9.85 8.62
N GLN A 71 2.85 10.53 8.66
CA GLN A 71 1.65 10.06 9.35
C GLN A 71 0.72 9.45 8.32
N ARG A 72 0.24 8.24 8.61
CA ARG A 72 -0.70 7.50 7.78
C ARG A 72 -1.97 7.29 8.57
N ASP A 73 -3.12 7.58 7.96
CA ASP A 73 -4.40 7.11 8.51
C ASP A 73 -4.52 5.59 8.33
N SER A 74 -4.67 4.87 9.44
CA SER A 74 -4.75 3.40 9.49
C SER A 74 -6.03 2.83 8.88
N CYS A 75 -7.02 3.65 8.54
CA CYS A 75 -8.29 3.16 7.97
C CYS A 75 -8.10 2.55 6.56
N PRO A 76 -8.40 1.24 6.38
CA PRO A 76 -8.17 0.54 5.13
C PRO A 76 -9.15 0.99 4.03
N LEU A 77 -8.62 1.64 2.99
CA LEU A 77 -9.36 1.88 1.75
C LEU A 77 -9.27 0.67 0.83
N PHE A 78 -10.40 0.01 0.58
CA PHE A 78 -10.53 -1.10 -0.37
C PHE A 78 -10.52 -0.59 -1.81
N TYR A 79 -9.83 -1.30 -2.70
CA TYR A 79 -9.74 -0.94 -4.10
C TYR A 79 -11.06 -1.21 -4.83
N PRO A 80 -11.58 -0.27 -5.65
CA PRO A 80 -12.78 -0.49 -6.45
C PRO A 80 -12.47 -1.40 -7.65
N CYS A 81 -13.04 -2.60 -7.65
CA CYS A 81 -12.84 -3.63 -8.68
C CYS A 81 -13.84 -3.57 -9.84
N ARG A 82 -14.57 -2.46 -9.98
CA ARG A 82 -15.57 -2.28 -11.04
C ARG A 82 -14.93 -1.84 -12.34
#